data_AF-Q9EV39-F1
#
_entry.id   AF-Q9EV39-F1
#
_cell.length_a   1.000
_cell.length_b   1.000
_cell.length_c   1.000
_cell.angle_alpha   90.00
_cell.angle_beta   90.00
_cell.angle_gamma   90.00
#
_symmetry.space_group_name_H-M   'P 1'
#
loop_
_entity.id
_entity.type
_entity.pdbx_description
1 polymer ?
#
loop_
_entity_poly.entity_id
_entity_poly.type
_entity_poly.pdbx_seq_one_letter_code
_entity_poly.pdbx_strand_id
1 'polypeptide(L)'
;VPTFFGVNEPILFGAPIVLNPIFFIPFIFAPIVNVWIFKFFVDTLNMNSFSANLPWVTPGPLGIVLGTNFQLLSFVLAVLLVVVDVVIYYPFVKVYDEQILEEERSGKANDALKEKVAANFNTAKADAILEKAGVDEEAPAQNNISEETNVLVLCAGGGTSGLLANALNKAAAEYNVPVKAAAGGYGAHREMLPEFDLVILAPQVASNYEDMKAETDKLGIKLAKTEGAQYIKLTRDGKGALAFVQEQFNN
;
A
#
# COMPACT_ATOMS: atom_id res chain seq x y z
N VAL A 1 -4.18 -13.82 2.31
CA VAL A 1 -2.79 -14.04 1.84
C VAL A 1 -1.92 -12.78 2.05
N PRO A 2 -2.25 -11.58 1.51
CA PRO A 2 -1.39 -10.40 1.67
C PRO A 2 -1.27 -9.90 3.14
N THR A 3 -2.34 -10.00 3.92
CA THR A 3 -2.40 -9.50 5.31
C THR A 3 -1.50 -10.24 6.30
N PHE A 4 -1.10 -11.47 6.01
CA PHE A 4 -0.11 -12.19 6.82
C PHE A 4 1.27 -11.53 6.79
N PHE A 5 1.56 -10.73 5.76
CA PHE A 5 2.85 -10.07 5.54
C PHE A 5 2.76 -8.55 5.72
N GLY A 6 1.82 -8.07 6.55
CA GLY A 6 1.68 -6.65 6.86
C GLY A 6 1.08 -5.78 5.74
N VAL A 7 0.73 -6.37 4.59
CA VAL A 7 0.04 -5.68 3.48
C VAL A 7 -1.45 -5.65 3.76
N ASN A 8 -1.92 -4.58 4.40
CA ASN A 8 -3.28 -4.42 4.91
C ASN A 8 -4.20 -3.59 3.99
N GLU A 9 -3.67 -3.03 2.91
CA GLU A 9 -4.37 -2.15 1.97
C GLU A 9 -5.66 -2.76 1.39
N PRO A 10 -5.71 -4.04 0.98
CA PRO A 10 -6.94 -4.63 0.45
C PRO A 10 -8.08 -4.64 1.46
N ILE A 11 -7.77 -4.82 2.75
CA ILE A 11 -8.77 -4.80 3.82
C ILE A 11 -9.15 -3.37 4.19
N LEU A 12 -8.15 -2.49 4.34
CA LEU A 12 -8.34 -1.10 4.73
C LEU A 12 -9.21 -0.33 3.73
N PHE A 13 -9.00 -0.56 2.43
CA PHE A 13 -9.73 0.12 1.36
C PHE A 13 -10.88 -0.71 0.77
N GLY A 14 -10.78 -2.03 0.76
CA GLY A 14 -11.81 -2.91 0.18
C GLY A 14 -12.98 -3.18 1.12
N ALA A 15 -12.75 -3.29 2.44
CA ALA A 15 -13.80 -3.45 3.45
C ALA A 15 -14.16 -2.12 4.16
N PRO A 16 -14.08 -1.00 3.42
CA PRO A 16 -13.87 0.39 3.87
C PRO A 16 -13.60 0.62 5.37
N ILE A 17 -12.62 -0.08 5.97
CA ILE A 17 -12.36 0.03 7.42
C ILE A 17 -11.98 1.46 7.80
N VAL A 18 -11.21 2.13 6.94
CA VAL A 18 -10.76 3.52 7.19
C VAL A 18 -11.92 4.53 7.12
N LEU A 19 -12.95 4.24 6.30
CA LEU A 19 -14.10 5.10 6.11
C LEU A 19 -15.27 4.72 7.03
N ASN A 20 -15.22 3.57 7.70
CA ASN A 20 -16.25 3.09 8.59
C ASN A 20 -15.97 3.55 10.04
N PRO A 21 -16.80 4.47 10.60
CA PRO A 21 -16.61 4.96 11.96
C PRO A 21 -16.66 3.86 13.03
N ILE A 22 -17.34 2.74 12.74
CA ILE A 22 -17.45 1.59 13.64
C ILE A 22 -16.10 0.92 13.84
N PHE A 23 -15.31 0.77 12.76
CA PHE A 23 -13.98 0.16 12.86
C PHE A 23 -12.88 1.15 13.24
N PHE A 24 -13.13 2.45 13.17
CA PHE A 24 -12.17 3.47 13.61
C PHE A 24 -11.77 3.31 15.09
N ILE A 25 -12.74 2.95 15.94
CA ILE A 25 -12.52 2.73 17.38
C ILE A 25 -11.54 1.58 17.63
N PRO A 26 -11.79 0.33 17.20
CA PRO A 26 -10.85 -0.77 17.42
C PRO A 26 -9.53 -0.55 16.68
N PHE A 27 -9.54 0.14 15.53
CA PHE A 27 -8.32 0.47 14.78
C PHE A 27 -7.33 1.35 15.54
N ILE A 28 -7.81 2.30 16.35
CA ILE A 28 -6.95 3.13 17.19
C ILE A 28 -6.69 2.47 18.55
N PHE A 29 -7.72 1.86 19.14
CA PHE A 29 -7.65 1.36 20.50
C PHE A 29 -6.80 0.10 20.63
N ALA A 30 -6.90 -0.85 19.70
CA ALA A 30 -6.15 -2.11 19.77
C ALA A 30 -4.62 -1.90 19.74
N PRO A 31 -4.03 -1.08 18.83
CA PRO A 31 -2.60 -0.79 18.87
C PRO A 31 -2.14 -0.15 20.18
N ILE A 32 -2.95 0.75 20.76
CA ILE A 32 -2.64 1.37 22.05
C ILE A 32 -2.56 0.29 23.13
N VAL A 33 -3.59 -0.54 23.27
CA VAL A 33 -3.62 -1.64 24.25
C VAL A 33 -2.42 -2.57 24.07
N ASN A 34 -2.07 -2.91 22.83
CA ASN A 34 -0.92 -3.78 22.54
C ASN A 34 0.41 -3.17 22.99
N VAL A 35 0.60 -1.85 22.81
CA VAL A 35 1.79 -1.14 23.32
C VAL A 35 1.86 -1.18 24.85
N TRP A 36 0.74 -0.99 25.54
CA TRP A 36 0.69 -1.07 27.01
C TRP A 36 0.99 -2.48 27.53
N ILE A 37 0.42 -3.51 26.90
CA ILE A 37 0.70 -4.92 27.25
C ILE A 37 2.18 -5.23 27.01
N PHE A 38 2.73 -4.83 25.86
CA PHE A 38 4.15 -5.03 25.57
C PHE A 38 5.05 -4.36 26.63
N LYS A 39 4.75 -3.10 26.96
CA LYS A 39 5.47 -2.36 28.01
C LYS A 39 5.42 -3.06 29.36
N PHE A 40 4.25 -3.60 29.75
CA PHE A 40 4.12 -4.36 30.99
C PHE A 40 5.01 -5.62 31.00
N PHE A 41 5.08 -6.34 29.88
CA PHE A 41 5.94 -7.52 29.76
C PHE A 41 7.43 -7.16 29.88
N VAL A 42 7.85 -6.05 29.27
CA VAL A 42 9.26 -5.60 29.35
C VAL A 42 9.59 -5.10 30.75
N ASP A 43 8.80 -4.18 31.30
CA ASP A 43 9.13 -3.47 32.54
C ASP A 43 8.87 -4.32 33.80
N THR A 44 7.80 -5.12 33.82
CA THR A 44 7.36 -5.86 35.02
C THR A 44 7.76 -7.33 35.00
N LEU A 45 7.68 -7.98 33.82
CA LEU A 45 8.04 -9.39 33.66
C LEU A 45 9.48 -9.61 33.21
N ASN A 46 10.27 -8.52 33.09
CA ASN A 46 11.67 -8.53 32.71
C ASN A 46 11.92 -9.27 31.38
N MET A 47 11.00 -9.11 30.43
CA MET A 47 11.12 -9.61 29.06
C MET A 47 12.09 -8.75 28.26
N ASN A 48 12.92 -9.35 27.42
CA ASN A 48 13.78 -8.60 26.51
C ASN A 48 12.94 -7.71 25.58
N SER A 49 13.39 -6.47 25.39
CA SER A 49 12.84 -5.57 24.36
C SER A 49 13.34 -5.97 22.97
N PHE A 50 12.80 -5.32 21.93
CA PHE A 50 13.26 -5.51 20.55
C PHE A 50 14.76 -5.20 20.42
N SER A 51 15.55 -6.20 20.03
CA SER A 51 17.00 -6.09 19.82
C SER A 51 17.41 -6.21 18.35
N ALA A 52 16.48 -6.59 17.47
CA ALA A 52 16.71 -6.76 16.03
C ALA A 52 15.71 -5.94 15.21
N ASN A 53 16.20 -5.25 14.19
CA ASN A 53 15.36 -4.58 13.19
C ASN A 53 14.94 -5.61 12.14
N LEU A 54 13.66 -6.00 12.19
CA LEU A 54 13.07 -6.94 11.25
C LEU A 54 12.40 -6.19 10.08
N PRO A 55 12.36 -6.78 8.88
CA PRO A 55 11.55 -6.25 7.79
C PRO A 55 10.10 -6.09 8.22
N TRP A 56 9.46 -4.99 7.83
CA TRP A 56 8.07 -4.69 8.19
C TRP A 56 7.06 -5.72 7.66
N VAL A 57 7.43 -6.48 6.63
CA VAL A 57 6.65 -7.59 6.06
C VAL A 57 6.65 -8.86 6.94
N THR A 58 7.42 -8.87 8.03
CA THR A 58 7.48 -10.02 8.92
C THR A 58 6.13 -10.22 9.61
N PRO A 59 5.52 -11.42 9.56
CA PRO A 59 4.25 -11.68 10.22
C PRO A 59 4.31 -11.32 11.71
N GLY A 60 3.34 -10.55 12.22
CA GLY A 60 3.38 -9.95 13.56
C GLY A 60 3.78 -10.91 14.69
N PRO A 61 3.12 -12.08 14.85
CA PRO A 61 3.48 -13.04 15.89
C PRO A 61 4.93 -13.55 15.78
N LEU A 62 5.42 -13.77 14.56
CA LEU A 62 6.82 -14.16 14.32
C LEU A 62 7.76 -12.99 14.59
N GLY A 63 7.39 -11.78 14.20
CA GLY A 63 8.16 -10.56 14.42
C GLY A 63 8.43 -10.31 15.89
N ILE A 64 7.45 -10.54 16.77
CA ILE A 64 7.60 -10.41 18.22
C ILE A 64 8.63 -11.42 18.75
N VAL A 65 8.51 -12.70 18.38
CA VAL A 65 9.41 -13.76 18.86
C VAL A 65 10.84 -13.56 18.36
N LEU A 66 11.00 -13.26 17.07
CA LEU A 66 12.30 -13.02 16.43
C LEU A 66 12.97 -11.75 16.99
N GLY A 67 12.20 -10.68 17.15
CA GLY A 67 12.72 -9.38 17.56
C GLY A 67 13.21 -9.34 19.01
N THR A 68 12.75 -10.28 19.84
CA THR A 68 13.04 -10.37 21.28
C THR A 68 13.95 -11.56 21.65
N ASN A 69 14.68 -12.12 20.67
CA ASN A 69 15.61 -13.24 20.81
C ASN A 69 14.98 -14.58 21.26
N PHE A 70 13.82 -14.95 20.73
CA PHE A 70 13.19 -16.27 20.98
C PHE A 70 12.94 -16.58 22.47
N GLN A 71 12.74 -15.55 23.30
CA GLN A 71 12.45 -15.75 24.72
C GLN A 71 11.08 -16.40 24.91
N LEU A 72 10.94 -17.27 25.91
CA LEU A 72 9.68 -18.00 26.19
C LEU A 72 8.50 -17.04 26.41
N LEU A 73 8.73 -15.93 27.13
CA LEU A 73 7.72 -14.89 27.37
C LEU A 73 7.22 -14.24 26.07
N SER A 74 8.04 -14.18 25.03
CA SER A 74 7.67 -13.59 23.74
C SER A 74 6.66 -14.45 22.98
N PHE A 75 6.71 -15.78 23.13
CA PHE A 75 5.69 -16.67 22.58
C PHE A 75 4.35 -16.47 23.29
N VAL A 76 4.38 -16.34 24.61
CA VAL A 76 3.18 -16.06 25.42
C VAL A 76 2.58 -14.71 25.03
N LEU A 77 3.41 -13.68 24.90
CA LEU A 77 2.99 -12.35 24.46
C LEU A 77 2.37 -12.38 23.05
N ALA A 78 3.00 -13.07 22.09
CA ALA A 78 2.48 -13.14 20.72
C ALA A 78 1.08 -13.75 20.66
N VAL A 79 0.83 -14.83 21.41
CA VAL A 79 -0.51 -15.44 21.51
C VAL A 79 -1.48 -14.51 22.24
N LEU A 80 -1.04 -13.89 23.33
CA LEU A 80 -1.87 -12.98 24.13
C LEU A 80 -2.34 -11.78 23.30
N LEU A 81 -1.46 -11.14 22.53
CA LEU A 81 -1.82 -9.97 21.71
C LEU A 81 -2.84 -10.36 20.64
N VAL A 82 -2.70 -11.52 19.99
CA VAL A 82 -3.69 -12.01 19.03
C VAL A 82 -5.06 -12.21 19.69
N VAL A 83 -5.10 -12.82 20.88
CA VAL A 83 -6.34 -13.01 21.62
C VAL A 83 -6.97 -11.67 22.02
N VAL A 84 -6.17 -10.73 22.51
CA VAL A 84 -6.64 -9.39 22.88
C VAL A 84 -7.19 -8.65 21.67
N ASP A 85 -6.50 -8.69 20.53
CA ASP A 85 -6.96 -8.08 19.28
C ASP A 85 -8.29 -8.69 18.82
N VAL A 86 -8.43 -10.02 18.88
CA VAL A 86 -9.70 -10.70 18.57
C VAL A 86 -10.80 -10.23 19.51
N VAL A 87 -10.55 -10.14 20.82
CA VAL A 87 -11.55 -9.67 21.80
C VAL A 87 -11.96 -8.22 21.55
N ILE A 88 -11.01 -7.35 21.21
CA ILE A 88 -11.29 -5.94 20.92
C ILE A 88 -12.09 -5.80 19.62
N TYR A 89 -11.72 -6.52 18.56
CA TYR A 89 -12.38 -6.40 17.25
C TYR A 89 -13.71 -7.14 17.16
N TYR A 90 -13.87 -8.26 17.86
CA TYR A 90 -15.06 -9.12 17.78
C TYR A 90 -16.40 -8.38 17.91
N PRO A 91 -16.64 -7.50 18.91
CA PRO A 91 -17.92 -6.80 19.01
C PRO A 91 -18.20 -5.89 17.82
N PHE A 92 -17.18 -5.23 17.27
CA PHE A 92 -17.34 -4.32 16.13
C PHE A 92 -17.55 -5.07 14.83
N VAL A 93 -16.84 -6.19 14.64
CA VAL A 93 -17.05 -7.09 13.51
C VAL A 93 -18.48 -7.63 13.53
N LYS A 94 -18.99 -8.04 14.70
CA LYS A 94 -20.35 -8.55 14.82
C LYS A 94 -21.40 -7.50 14.45
N VAL A 95 -21.26 -6.26 14.95
CA VAL A 95 -22.19 -5.17 14.59
C VAL A 95 -22.14 -4.87 13.09
N TYR A 96 -20.95 -4.89 12.49
CA TYR A 96 -20.80 -4.66 11.06
C TYR A 96 -21.41 -5.80 10.23
N ASP A 97 -21.21 -7.05 10.64
CA ASP A 97 -21.80 -8.23 9.99
C ASP A 97 -23.34 -8.19 10.01
N GLU A 98 -23.93 -7.77 11.14
CA GLU A 98 -25.38 -7.56 11.24
C GLU A 98 -25.88 -6.46 10.29
N GLN A 99 -25.14 -5.35 10.13
CA GLN A 99 -25.49 -4.29 9.18
C GLN A 99 -25.43 -4.75 7.72
N ILE A 100 -24.39 -5.50 7.35
CA ILE A 100 -24.26 -6.05 6.00
C ILE A 100 -25.38 -7.07 5.73
N LEU A 101 -25.70 -7.92 6.71
CA LEU A 101 -26.80 -8.88 6.60
C LEU A 101 -28.17 -8.18 6.40
N GLU A 102 -28.40 -7.04 7.05
CA GLU A 102 -29.59 -6.21 6.82
C GLU A 102 -29.59 -5.58 5.42
N GLU A 103 -28.45 -5.05 4.96
CA GLU A 103 -28.28 -4.52 3.61
C GLU A 103 -28.54 -5.60 2.54
N GLU A 104 -28.03 -6.82 2.73
CA GLU A 104 -28.27 -7.99 1.87
C GLU A 104 -29.75 -8.40 1.85
N ARG A 105 -30.39 -8.49 3.02
CA ARG A 105 -31.83 -8.83 3.13
C ARG A 105 -32.73 -7.77 2.51
N SER A 106 -32.32 -6.51 2.52
CA SER A 106 -33.05 -5.40 1.90
C SER A 106 -32.85 -5.32 0.37
N GLY A 107 -32.00 -6.17 -0.21
CA GLY A 107 -31.71 -6.20 -1.65
C GLY A 107 -30.84 -5.04 -2.15
N LYS A 108 -30.22 -4.26 -1.26
CA LYS A 108 -29.41 -3.06 -1.57
C LYS A 108 -27.91 -3.32 -1.67
N ALA A 109 -27.49 -4.59 -1.65
CA ALA A 109 -26.09 -5.02 -1.52
C ALA A 109 -25.11 -4.40 -2.54
N ASN A 110 -25.59 -3.95 -3.71
CA ASN A 110 -24.74 -3.33 -4.74
C ASN A 110 -24.81 -1.80 -4.80
N ASP A 111 -25.85 -1.18 -4.24
CA ASP A 111 -26.08 0.26 -4.40
C ASP A 111 -25.37 1.06 -3.32
N ALA A 112 -25.31 0.58 -2.07
CA ALA A 112 -24.69 1.32 -0.97
C ALA A 112 -23.16 1.48 -1.13
N LEU A 113 -22.47 0.48 -1.70
CA LEU A 113 -21.04 0.57 -2.00
C LEU A 113 -20.77 1.48 -3.20
N LYS A 114 -21.57 1.36 -4.28
CA LYS A 114 -21.50 2.25 -5.43
C LYS A 114 -21.80 3.70 -5.07
N GLU A 115 -22.79 3.93 -4.21
CA GLU A 115 -23.21 5.26 -3.76
C GLU A 115 -22.17 5.89 -2.81
N LYS A 116 -21.56 5.11 -1.89
CA LYS A 116 -20.46 5.59 -1.04
C LYS A 116 -19.16 5.84 -1.82
N VAL A 117 -18.90 5.07 -2.88
CA VAL A 117 -17.78 5.30 -3.81
C VAL A 117 -18.05 6.51 -4.70
N ALA A 118 -19.26 6.67 -5.24
CA ALA A 118 -19.66 7.81 -6.06
C ALA A 118 -19.76 9.13 -5.27
N ALA A 119 -20.14 9.08 -4.00
CA ALA A 119 -20.20 10.25 -3.13
C ALA A 119 -18.81 10.81 -2.75
N ASN A 120 -17.78 9.96 -2.74
CA ASN A 120 -16.43 10.32 -2.31
C ASN A 120 -15.38 10.32 -3.44
N PHE A 121 -15.72 9.75 -4.60
CA PHE A 121 -14.85 9.69 -5.79
C PHE A 121 -15.67 9.97 -7.05
N ASN A 122 -15.11 10.75 -7.98
CA ASN A 122 -15.76 11.07 -9.26
C ASN A 122 -15.75 9.82 -10.18
N THR A 123 -16.81 9.00 -10.11
CA THR A 123 -16.96 7.73 -10.82
C THR A 123 -17.30 7.87 -12.31
N ALA A 124 -17.49 9.10 -12.82
CA ALA A 124 -17.89 9.33 -14.22
C ALA A 124 -16.93 8.72 -15.26
N LYS A 125 -15.64 8.54 -14.91
CA LYS A 125 -14.68 7.83 -15.78
C LYS A 125 -14.75 6.30 -15.65
N ALA A 126 -15.14 5.75 -14.50
CA ALA A 126 -15.28 4.31 -14.31
C ALA A 126 -16.56 3.78 -14.97
N ASP A 127 -17.66 4.54 -14.86
CA ASP A 127 -18.95 4.20 -15.47
C ASP A 127 -18.85 4.21 -17.01
N ALA A 128 -18.12 5.17 -17.60
CA ALA A 128 -17.88 5.25 -19.04
C ALA A 128 -16.98 4.13 -19.61
N ILE A 129 -16.17 3.48 -18.77
CA ILE A 129 -15.34 2.33 -19.16
C ILE A 129 -16.18 1.05 -19.14
N LEU A 130 -17.07 0.91 -18.15
CA LEU A 130 -17.99 -0.23 -18.06
C LEU A 130 -19.05 -0.22 -19.18
N GLU A 131 -19.52 0.95 -19.59
CA GLU A 131 -20.43 1.11 -20.75
C GLU A 131 -19.75 0.76 -22.09
N LYS A 132 -18.43 0.97 -22.19
CA LYS A 132 -17.64 0.61 -23.38
C LYS A 132 -17.20 -0.85 -23.41
N ALA A 133 -17.22 -1.55 -22.29
CA ALA A 133 -16.81 -2.95 -22.16
C ALA A 133 -17.93 -3.92 -22.57
N GLY A 134 -18.69 -3.57 -23.61
CA GLY A 134 -19.49 -4.55 -24.35
C GLY A 134 -18.58 -5.70 -24.79
N VAL A 135 -18.93 -6.90 -24.37
CA VAL A 135 -18.27 -8.15 -24.73
C VAL A 135 -18.30 -8.26 -26.25
N ASP A 136 -17.14 -8.21 -26.91
CA ASP A 136 -16.91 -8.79 -28.24
C ASP A 136 -15.40 -8.91 -28.50
N GLU A 137 -15.10 -9.88 -29.36
CA GLU A 137 -13.88 -10.67 -29.49
C GLU A 137 -12.66 -9.98 -30.13
N GLU A 138 -11.53 -10.68 -30.00
CA GLU A 138 -10.17 -10.50 -30.54
C GLU A 138 -10.04 -9.83 -31.94
N ALA A 139 -9.02 -8.97 -32.09
CA ALA A 139 -7.86 -9.11 -33.01
C ALA A 139 -7.12 -7.76 -33.21
N PRO A 140 -5.97 -7.71 -33.91
CA PRO A 140 -4.62 -8.04 -33.45
C PRO A 140 -3.72 -6.79 -33.38
N ALA A 141 -2.83 -6.70 -32.40
CA ALA A 141 -1.86 -5.61 -32.34
C ALA A 141 -0.59 -5.95 -33.13
N GLN A 142 -0.47 -5.40 -34.34
CA GLN A 142 0.83 -5.00 -34.88
C GLN A 142 1.20 -3.65 -34.24
N ASN A 143 2.44 -3.50 -33.76
CA ASN A 143 3.39 -2.50 -34.27
C ASN A 143 4.64 -2.34 -33.41
N ASN A 144 5.77 -2.47 -34.12
CA ASN A 144 7.15 -2.00 -33.92
C ASN A 144 7.47 -1.12 -32.70
N ILE A 145 8.45 -1.62 -31.95
CA ILE A 145 9.06 -1.09 -30.73
C ILE A 145 9.67 0.30 -30.94
N SER A 146 9.30 1.25 -30.07
CA SER A 146 10.11 2.41 -29.70
C SER A 146 10.22 2.38 -28.17
N GLU A 147 11.45 2.31 -27.65
CA GLU A 147 11.77 1.96 -26.25
C GLU A 147 10.85 2.61 -25.20
N GLU A 148 10.16 1.77 -24.44
CA GLU A 148 9.23 2.15 -23.36
C GLU A 148 10.02 2.42 -22.08
N THR A 149 9.77 3.54 -21.41
CA THR A 149 10.42 3.88 -20.14
C THR A 149 9.67 3.26 -18.97
N ASN A 150 10.35 2.36 -18.24
CA ASN A 150 9.82 1.70 -17.07
C ASN A 150 10.18 2.47 -15.79
N VAL A 151 9.17 2.92 -15.05
CA VAL A 151 9.31 3.71 -13.83
C VAL A 151 8.85 2.91 -12.61
N LEU A 152 9.69 2.80 -11.58
CA LEU A 152 9.34 2.19 -10.30
C LEU A 152 9.16 3.25 -9.22
N VAL A 153 7.95 3.36 -8.67
CA VAL A 153 7.68 4.25 -7.53
C VAL A 153 7.75 3.44 -6.23
N LEU A 154 8.60 3.85 -5.30
CA LEU A 154 8.78 3.18 -4.00
C LEU A 154 8.24 4.01 -2.85
N CYS A 155 7.43 3.39 -1.98
CA CYS A 155 7.09 3.94 -0.67
C CYS A 155 7.33 2.90 0.43
N ALA A 156 6.84 3.11 1.64
CA ALA A 156 7.01 2.12 2.71
C ALA A 156 6.29 0.78 2.40
N GLY A 157 5.04 0.82 1.89
CA GLY A 157 4.17 -0.36 1.78
C GLY A 157 3.45 -0.60 0.45
N GLY A 158 3.67 0.22 -0.59
CA GLY A 158 3.01 0.09 -1.90
C GLY A 158 1.76 0.97 -2.11
N GLY A 159 1.05 1.35 -1.05
CA GLY A 159 -0.17 2.18 -1.15
C GLY A 159 0.09 3.57 -1.75
N THR A 160 0.94 4.37 -1.09
CA THR A 160 1.27 5.73 -1.55
C THR A 160 1.92 5.72 -2.93
N SER A 161 2.82 4.77 -3.21
CA SER A 161 3.47 4.62 -4.52
C SER A 161 2.48 4.31 -5.63
N GLY A 162 1.41 3.57 -5.34
CA GLY A 162 0.30 3.32 -6.25
C GLY A 162 -0.37 4.59 -6.77
N LEU A 163 -0.47 5.65 -5.95
CA LEU A 163 -1.08 6.91 -6.38
C LEU A 163 -0.33 7.56 -7.55
N LEU A 164 0.99 7.65 -7.43
CA LEU A 164 1.82 8.27 -8.49
C LEU A 164 1.96 7.34 -9.69
N ALA A 165 2.14 6.03 -9.47
CA ALA A 165 2.24 5.07 -10.57
C ALA A 165 0.96 5.06 -11.44
N ASN A 166 -0.22 5.07 -10.80
CA ASN A 166 -1.49 5.16 -11.51
C ASN A 166 -1.67 6.50 -12.23
N ALA A 167 -1.24 7.61 -11.62
CA ALA A 167 -1.27 8.93 -12.26
C ALA A 167 -0.38 8.97 -13.50
N LEU A 168 0.83 8.40 -13.42
CA LEU A 168 1.77 8.27 -14.54
C LEU A 168 1.19 7.40 -15.67
N ASN A 169 0.68 6.21 -15.36
CA ASN A 169 0.09 5.33 -16.37
C ASN A 169 -1.13 5.97 -17.07
N LYS A 170 -1.98 6.65 -16.30
CA LYS A 170 -3.14 7.36 -16.85
C LYS A 170 -2.71 8.51 -17.75
N ALA A 171 -1.72 9.29 -17.33
CA ALA A 171 -1.18 10.37 -18.14
C ALA A 171 -0.47 9.85 -19.39
N ALA A 172 0.31 8.77 -19.28
CA ALA A 172 0.98 8.13 -20.39
C ALA A 172 -0.01 7.68 -21.47
N ALA A 173 -1.13 7.07 -21.08
CA ALA A 173 -2.22 6.72 -21.99
C ALA A 173 -2.94 7.95 -22.57
N GLU A 174 -3.17 9.00 -21.78
CA GLU A 174 -3.87 10.22 -22.22
C GLU A 174 -3.04 11.05 -23.22
N TYR A 175 -1.73 11.13 -23.00
CA TYR A 175 -0.80 11.92 -23.82
C TYR A 175 0.00 11.07 -24.83
N ASN A 176 -0.29 9.78 -24.93
CA ASN A 176 0.37 8.82 -25.80
C ASN A 176 1.91 8.82 -25.66
N VAL A 177 2.37 8.84 -24.40
CA VAL A 177 3.79 8.82 -24.03
C VAL A 177 4.16 7.39 -23.62
N PRO A 178 5.29 6.82 -24.11
CA PRO A 178 5.67 5.44 -23.82
C PRO A 178 6.30 5.30 -22.42
N VAL A 179 5.52 5.57 -21.38
CA VAL A 179 5.92 5.46 -19.97
C VAL A 179 5.00 4.45 -19.28
N LYS A 180 5.60 3.50 -18.57
CA LYS A 180 4.89 2.54 -17.74
C LYS A 180 5.42 2.59 -16.33
N ALA A 181 4.53 2.76 -15.37
CA ALA A 181 4.86 2.92 -13.97
C ALA A 181 4.35 1.74 -13.14
N ALA A 182 5.20 1.23 -12.26
CA ALA A 182 4.85 0.24 -11.24
C ALA A 182 5.03 0.83 -9.83
N ALA A 183 4.32 0.27 -8.87
CA ALA A 183 4.42 0.63 -7.47
C ALA A 183 5.05 -0.50 -6.66
N GLY A 184 5.90 -0.15 -5.70
CA GLY A 184 6.53 -1.11 -4.80
C GLY A 184 6.73 -0.57 -3.39
N GLY A 185 7.08 -1.49 -2.48
CA GLY A 185 7.55 -1.19 -1.13
C GLY A 185 9.08 -1.20 -1.06
N TYR A 186 9.64 -0.26 -0.30
CA TYR A 186 11.07 -0.26 0.02
C TYR A 186 11.40 -1.53 0.83
N GLY A 187 12.44 -2.25 0.40
CA GLY A 187 12.82 -3.56 0.92
C GLY A 187 12.44 -4.74 0.02
N ALA A 188 11.38 -4.63 -0.79
CA ALA A 188 10.93 -5.69 -1.71
C ALA A 188 11.33 -5.44 -3.18
N HIS A 189 12.02 -4.33 -3.46
CA HIS A 189 12.30 -3.86 -4.83
C HIS A 189 13.53 -4.50 -5.47
N ARG A 190 14.43 -5.11 -4.69
CA ARG A 190 15.76 -5.51 -5.14
C ARG A 190 15.76 -6.47 -6.33
N GLU A 191 14.82 -7.42 -6.35
CA GLU A 191 14.70 -8.39 -7.44
C GLU A 191 14.06 -7.79 -8.69
N MET A 192 13.27 -6.72 -8.53
CA MET A 192 12.56 -6.06 -9.62
C MET A 192 13.35 -4.92 -10.25
N LEU A 193 14.33 -4.34 -9.52
CA LEU A 193 15.12 -3.19 -9.97
C LEU A 193 15.65 -3.30 -11.41
N PRO A 194 16.22 -4.44 -11.86
CA PRO A 194 16.79 -4.54 -13.21
C PRO A 194 15.80 -4.34 -14.36
N GLU A 195 14.49 -4.37 -14.10
CA GLU A 195 13.43 -4.20 -15.11
C GLU A 195 13.05 -2.71 -15.33
N PHE A 196 13.59 -1.79 -14.51
CA PHE A 196 13.20 -0.38 -14.51
C PHE A 196 14.35 0.55 -14.89
N ASP A 197 14.02 1.63 -15.59
CA ASP A 197 14.97 2.65 -16.03
C ASP A 197 15.08 3.82 -15.05
N LEU A 198 14.02 4.06 -14.27
CA LEU A 198 13.92 5.12 -13.27
C LEU A 198 13.24 4.63 -11.99
N VAL A 199 13.84 4.93 -10.85
CA VAL A 199 13.25 4.75 -9.52
C VAL A 199 12.88 6.12 -8.92
N ILE A 200 11.64 6.26 -8.45
CA ILE A 200 11.15 7.45 -7.74
C ILE A 200 10.84 7.07 -6.29
N LEU A 201 11.57 7.67 -5.35
CA LEU A 201 11.31 7.52 -3.91
C LEU A 201 10.23 8.49 -3.46
N ALA A 202 9.17 7.95 -2.86
CA ALA A 202 8.15 8.71 -2.16
C ALA A 202 8.75 9.36 -0.89
N PRO A 203 8.14 10.45 -0.36
CA PRO A 203 8.72 11.25 0.72
C PRO A 203 9.03 10.44 1.98
N GLN A 204 8.24 9.41 2.27
CA GLN A 204 8.38 8.55 3.45
C GLN A 204 9.66 7.72 3.47
N VAL A 205 10.21 7.41 2.29
CA VAL A 205 11.42 6.58 2.13
C VAL A 205 12.59 7.38 1.55
N ALA A 206 12.45 8.70 1.45
CA ALA A 206 13.48 9.58 0.91
C ALA A 206 14.76 9.62 1.75
N SER A 207 14.69 9.25 3.04
CA SER A 207 15.87 9.08 3.91
C SER A 207 16.82 7.99 3.40
N ASN A 208 16.31 7.03 2.62
CA ASN A 208 17.06 5.88 2.12
C ASN A 208 17.69 6.17 0.75
N TYR A 209 17.79 7.44 0.35
CA TYR A 209 18.27 7.83 -0.97
C TYR A 209 19.70 7.38 -1.25
N GLU A 210 20.61 7.53 -0.28
CA GLU A 210 22.03 7.16 -0.47
C GLU A 210 22.20 5.64 -0.65
N ASP A 211 21.45 4.84 0.12
CA ASP A 211 21.45 3.38 -0.01
C ASP A 211 20.90 2.95 -1.38
N MET A 212 19.78 3.53 -1.78
CA MET A 212 19.18 3.27 -3.08
C MET A 212 20.10 3.69 -4.22
N LYS A 213 20.78 4.83 -4.09
CA LYS A 213 21.71 5.33 -5.10
C LYS A 213 22.85 4.35 -5.35
N ALA A 214 23.40 3.76 -4.28
CA ALA A 214 24.44 2.75 -4.40
C ALA A 214 23.95 1.46 -5.11
N GLU A 215 22.67 1.15 -5.05
CA GLU A 215 22.05 0.01 -5.76
C GLU A 215 21.73 0.39 -7.23
N THR A 216 21.13 1.55 -7.47
CA THR A 216 20.74 2.02 -8.82
C THR A 216 21.94 2.37 -9.69
N ASP A 217 22.99 2.99 -9.13
CA ASP A 217 24.20 3.37 -9.88
C ASP A 217 24.93 2.13 -10.45
N LYS A 218 24.86 0.98 -9.75
CA LYS A 218 25.42 -0.30 -10.23
C LYS A 218 24.67 -0.87 -11.43
N LEU A 219 23.40 -0.54 -11.55
CA LEU A 219 22.51 -1.02 -12.60
C LEU A 219 22.31 0.01 -13.71
N GLY A 220 22.88 1.21 -13.58
CA GLY A 220 22.68 2.32 -14.54
C GLY A 220 21.27 2.93 -14.49
N ILE A 221 20.54 2.70 -13.41
CA ILE A 221 19.14 3.14 -13.23
C ILE A 221 19.14 4.56 -12.68
N LYS A 222 18.29 5.43 -13.21
CA LYS A 222 18.13 6.79 -12.68
C LYS A 222 17.38 6.75 -11.35
N LEU A 223 17.74 7.64 -10.43
CA LEU A 223 17.11 7.73 -9.12
C LEU A 223 16.65 9.16 -8.84
N ALA A 224 15.39 9.30 -8.45
CA ALA A 224 14.81 10.56 -8.00
C ALA A 224 14.20 10.41 -6.61
N LYS A 225 14.27 11.46 -5.81
CA LYS A 225 13.49 11.59 -4.57
C LYS A 225 12.51 12.73 -4.70
N THR A 226 11.42 12.63 -3.95
CA THR A 226 10.35 13.63 -3.96
C THR A 226 10.10 14.15 -2.55
N GLU A 227 9.75 15.44 -2.46
CA GLU A 227 9.27 16.04 -1.22
C GLU A 227 7.75 15.86 -1.06
N GLY A 228 7.24 16.00 0.16
CA GLY A 228 5.81 15.83 0.48
C GLY A 228 4.88 16.62 -0.45
N ALA A 229 5.08 17.93 -0.55
CA ALA A 229 4.25 18.80 -1.38
C ALA A 229 4.41 18.51 -2.88
N GLN A 230 5.64 18.24 -3.32
CA GLN A 230 5.95 17.89 -4.71
C GLN A 230 5.25 16.59 -5.12
N TYR A 231 5.34 15.55 -4.28
CA TYR A 231 4.73 14.25 -4.56
C TYR A 231 3.21 14.36 -4.74
N ILE A 232 2.53 15.07 -3.85
CA ILE A 232 1.08 15.28 -3.93
C ILE A 232 0.69 16.10 -5.17
N LYS A 233 1.55 17.03 -5.62
CA LYS A 233 1.33 17.73 -6.89
C LYS A 233 1.43 16.77 -8.07
N LEU A 234 2.45 15.92 -8.12
CA LEU A 234 2.66 14.95 -9.20
C LEU A 234 1.54 13.90 -9.27
N THR A 235 0.95 13.49 -8.15
CA THR A 235 -0.19 12.55 -8.16
C THR A 235 -1.48 13.17 -8.70
N ARG A 236 -1.59 14.50 -8.70
CA ARG A 236 -2.77 15.26 -9.18
C ARG A 236 -2.58 15.85 -10.58
N ASP A 237 -1.33 16.10 -10.97
CA ASP A 237 -0.94 16.68 -12.26
C ASP A 237 -0.16 15.66 -13.08
N GLY A 238 -0.88 14.87 -13.88
CA GLY A 238 -0.28 13.82 -14.71
C GLY A 238 0.72 14.35 -15.75
N LYS A 239 0.50 15.56 -16.29
CA LYS A 239 1.44 16.18 -17.23
C LYS A 239 2.72 16.62 -16.50
N GLY A 240 2.57 17.19 -15.30
CA GLY A 240 3.69 17.48 -14.41
C GLY A 240 4.48 16.22 -14.01
N ALA A 241 3.79 15.10 -13.79
CA ALA A 241 4.41 13.80 -13.48
C ALA A 241 5.26 13.27 -14.64
N LEU A 242 4.74 13.30 -15.88
CA LEU A 242 5.51 12.91 -17.06
C LEU A 242 6.70 13.84 -17.31
N ALA A 243 6.52 15.15 -17.14
CA ALA A 243 7.61 16.12 -17.25
C ALA A 243 8.72 15.87 -16.22
N PHE A 244 8.33 15.53 -14.99
CA PHE A 244 9.27 15.17 -13.93
C PHE A 244 10.09 13.92 -14.27
N VAL A 245 9.45 12.88 -14.85
CA VAL A 245 10.13 11.68 -15.34
C VAL A 245 11.14 12.05 -16.43
N GLN A 246 10.73 12.83 -17.42
CA GLN A 246 11.59 13.26 -18.52
C GLN A 246 12.82 14.05 -18.03
N GLU A 247 12.66 14.89 -17.01
CA GLU A 247 13.74 15.68 -16.42
C GLU A 247 14.86 14.80 -15.84
N GLN A 248 14.54 13.61 -15.33
CA GLN A 248 15.55 12.70 -14.75
C GLN A 248 16.45 12.03 -15.79
N PHE A 249 16.01 11.97 -17.05
CA PHE A 249 16.80 11.43 -18.15
C PHE A 249 17.61 12.51 -18.88
N ASN A 250 17.21 13.77 -18.73
CA ASN A 250 17.92 14.91 -19.32
C ASN A 250 19.10 15.42 -18.47
N ASN A 251 19.17 15.00 -17.19
CA ASN A 251 20.25 15.29 -16.23
C ASN A 251 21.13 14.07 -15.98
#